data_AF-A0A183AN46-F1
#
_entry.id   AF-A0A183AN46-F1
#
_cell.length_a   1.000
_cell.length_b   1.000
_cell.length_c   1.000
_cell.angle_alpha   90.00
_cell.angle_beta   90.00
_cell.angle_gamma   90.00
#
_symmetry.space_group_name_H-M   'P 1'
#
loop_
_entity.id
_entity.type
_entity.pdbx_description
1 polymer ?
#
loop_
_entity_poly.entity_id
_entity_poly.type
_entity_poly.pdbx_seq_one_letter_code
_entity_poly.pdbx_strand_id
1 'polypeptide(L)'
;MASMDDFIEECLREHNAKRALHNAPALRHSRALDKTAQDWAEQLISEEPIKNSPLSGRGEVGESISMRTSTSPHVDIQGAEVVSQWYADMKNYNFETEKGPAGNFTQLVWSTTREVGFGKARAPGKCIVVAHYRPPGNVRGHYAENVHPPAGGVPSGAGHSSGTHSTDSAKHTTETKKTVVTENVTDPDGSKYTVRREVVESVGPDGRVSNSMPWEETLWFCVAYT
;
A
#
# COMPACT_ATOMS: atom_id res chain seq x y z
N MET A 1 -19.47 -11.52 -10.45
CA MET A 1 -18.04 -11.17 -10.50
C MET A 1 -17.90 -9.80 -9.89
N ALA A 2 -16.96 -9.59 -8.97
CA ALA A 2 -16.68 -8.27 -8.42
C ALA A 2 -16.32 -7.30 -9.55
N SER A 3 -16.76 -6.05 -9.45
CA SER A 3 -16.48 -5.02 -10.45
C SER A 3 -14.99 -4.64 -10.45
N MET A 4 -14.54 -3.92 -11.47
CA MET A 4 -13.17 -3.38 -11.45
C MET A 4 -12.99 -2.38 -10.30
N ASP A 5 -14.04 -1.63 -9.94
CA ASP A 5 -13.99 -0.69 -8.83
C ASP A 5 -13.82 -1.41 -7.48
N ASP A 6 -14.55 -2.52 -7.24
CA ASP A 6 -14.37 -3.35 -6.04
C ASP A 6 -12.94 -3.89 -5.94
N PHE A 7 -12.38 -4.34 -7.07
CA PHE A 7 -11.01 -4.83 -7.16
C PHE A 7 -9.98 -3.74 -6.82
N ILE A 8 -10.18 -2.52 -7.35
CA ILE A 8 -9.33 -1.36 -7.07
C ILE A 8 -9.41 -0.98 -5.59
N GLU A 9 -10.61 -0.98 -5.00
CA GLU A 9 -10.82 -0.68 -3.59
C GLU A 9 -10.13 -1.70 -2.69
N GLU A 10 -10.28 -3.01 -2.98
CA GLU A 10 -9.57 -4.08 -2.29
C GLU A 10 -8.05 -3.91 -2.36
N CYS A 11 -7.52 -3.61 -3.55
CA CYS A 11 -6.10 -3.35 -3.75
C CYS A 11 -5.64 -2.16 -2.88
N LEU A 12 -6.32 -1.01 -2.98
CA LEU A 12 -5.94 0.21 -2.26
C LEU A 12 -6.00 0.00 -0.74
N ARG A 13 -7.09 -0.61 -0.25
CA ARG A 13 -7.28 -0.91 1.18
C ARG A 13 -6.16 -1.80 1.70
N GLU A 14 -5.83 -2.87 0.98
CA GLU A 14 -4.78 -3.79 1.39
C GLU A 14 -3.39 -3.14 1.31
N HIS A 15 -3.10 -2.31 0.29
CA HIS A 15 -1.84 -1.54 0.21
C HIS A 15 -1.67 -0.68 1.45
N ASN A 16 -2.69 0.09 1.80
CA ASN A 16 -2.63 1.02 2.92
C ASN A 16 -2.54 0.30 4.27
N ALA A 17 -3.23 -0.83 4.42
CA ALA A 17 -3.08 -1.68 5.60
C ALA A 17 -1.63 -2.21 5.75
N LYS A 18 -0.99 -2.66 4.66
CA LYS A 18 0.41 -3.09 4.70
C LYS A 18 1.38 -1.93 4.92
N ARG A 19 1.16 -0.79 4.28
CA ARG A 19 2.02 0.40 4.43
C ARG A 19 2.03 0.95 5.86
N ALA A 20 0.89 0.91 6.55
CA ALA A 20 0.80 1.28 7.95
C ALA A 20 1.75 0.47 8.84
N LEU A 21 1.91 -0.84 8.57
CA LEU A 21 2.86 -1.68 9.32
C LEU A 21 4.31 -1.18 9.21
N HIS A 22 4.64 -0.49 8.11
CA HIS A 22 5.99 -0.02 7.78
C HIS A 22 6.16 1.49 7.99
N ASN A 23 5.26 2.17 8.70
CA ASN A 23 5.27 3.63 8.86
C ASN A 23 5.29 4.40 7.53
N ALA A 24 4.78 3.80 6.44
CA ALA A 24 4.69 4.44 5.15
C ALA A 24 3.32 5.14 5.00
N PRO A 25 3.26 6.42 4.57
CA PRO A 25 2.00 7.13 4.39
C PRO A 25 1.04 6.41 3.45
N ALA A 26 -0.27 6.47 3.70
CA ALA A 26 -1.27 5.88 2.82
C ALA A 26 -1.19 6.45 1.39
N LEU A 27 -1.40 5.58 0.40
CA LEU A 27 -1.50 5.94 -1.00
C LEU A 27 -2.91 6.44 -1.33
N ARG A 28 -2.96 7.34 -2.32
CA ARG A 28 -4.19 7.73 -3.02
C ARG A 28 -4.33 6.94 -4.31
N HIS A 29 -5.57 6.61 -4.65
CA HIS A 29 -5.88 6.03 -5.95
C HIS A 29 -5.78 7.08 -7.07
N SER A 30 -5.27 6.69 -8.24
CA SER A 30 -5.14 7.55 -9.41
C SER A 30 -5.68 6.86 -10.66
N ARG A 31 -6.81 7.36 -11.19
CA ARG A 31 -7.41 6.86 -12.43
C ARG A 31 -6.49 7.00 -13.65
N ALA A 32 -5.62 8.01 -13.66
CA ALA A 32 -4.61 8.15 -14.71
C ALA A 32 -3.59 6.99 -14.68
N LEU A 33 -3.20 6.54 -13.48
CA LEU A 33 -2.33 5.38 -13.33
C LEU A 33 -3.07 4.08 -13.66
N ASP A 34 -4.36 3.94 -13.29
CA ASP A 34 -5.17 2.77 -13.70
C ASP A 34 -5.12 2.58 -15.20
N LYS A 35 -5.34 3.65 -15.96
CA LYS A 35 -5.35 3.57 -17.43
C LYS A 35 -4.03 2.97 -17.93
N THR A 36 -2.90 3.50 -17.47
CA THR A 36 -1.58 3.01 -17.92
C THR A 36 -1.27 1.60 -17.45
N ALA A 37 -1.72 1.21 -16.25
CA ALA A 37 -1.55 -0.12 -15.71
C ALA A 37 -2.44 -1.14 -16.45
N GLN A 38 -3.66 -0.75 -16.81
CA GLN A 38 -4.60 -1.55 -17.59
C GLN A 38 -4.10 -1.78 -19.01
N ASP A 39 -3.67 -0.72 -19.69
CA ASP A 39 -3.06 -0.81 -21.02
C ASP A 39 -1.86 -1.80 -21.01
N TRP A 40 -1.06 -1.79 -19.94
CA TRP A 40 0.06 -2.72 -19.79
C TRP A 40 -0.35 -4.16 -19.45
N ALA A 41 -1.33 -4.34 -18.56
CA ALA A 41 -1.86 -5.67 -18.22
C ALA A 41 -2.44 -6.37 -19.46
N GLU A 42 -3.13 -5.62 -20.32
CA GLU A 42 -3.66 -6.11 -21.60
C GLU A 42 -2.54 -6.49 -22.56
N GLN A 43 -1.48 -5.69 -22.67
CA GLN A 43 -0.32 -6.04 -23.49
C GLN A 43 0.32 -7.36 -23.02
N LEU A 44 0.54 -7.50 -21.71
CA LEU A 44 1.19 -8.66 -21.12
C LEU A 44 0.36 -9.94 -21.24
N ILE A 45 -0.96 -9.86 -21.41
CA ILE A 45 -1.80 -11.06 -21.48
C ILE A 45 -1.39 -11.95 -22.65
N SER A 46 -0.98 -11.31 -23.77
CA SER A 46 -0.53 -11.96 -25.00
C SER A 46 0.98 -12.08 -25.17
N GLU A 47 1.78 -11.48 -24.28
CA GLU A 47 3.24 -11.50 -24.35
C GLU A 47 3.86 -12.53 -23.40
N GLU A 48 4.98 -13.11 -23.86
CA GLU A 48 5.97 -13.79 -23.02
C GLU A 48 7.38 -13.40 -23.48
N PRO A 49 8.35 -13.18 -22.56
CA PRO A 49 8.21 -13.23 -21.11
C PRO A 49 7.49 -12.02 -20.50
N ILE A 50 6.98 -12.17 -19.27
CA ILE A 50 6.50 -11.03 -18.48
C ILE A 50 7.66 -10.07 -18.21
N LYS A 51 7.44 -8.79 -18.49
CA LYS A 51 8.44 -7.73 -18.37
C LYS A 51 7.80 -6.44 -17.88
N ASN A 52 8.65 -5.52 -17.43
CA ASN A 52 8.23 -4.20 -16.99
C ASN A 52 7.76 -3.32 -18.15
N SER A 53 6.84 -2.39 -17.89
CA SER A 53 6.35 -1.45 -18.90
C SER A 53 7.44 -0.49 -19.38
N PRO A 54 7.31 0.06 -20.60
CA PRO A 54 8.17 1.14 -21.07
C PRO A 54 8.16 2.36 -20.14
N LEU A 55 7.05 2.64 -19.44
CA LEU A 55 6.95 3.72 -18.47
C LEU A 55 7.85 3.47 -17.26
N SER A 56 7.78 2.25 -16.71
CA SER A 56 8.66 1.76 -15.64
C SER A 56 10.12 1.77 -16.08
N GLY A 57 10.42 1.31 -17.30
CA GLY A 57 11.77 1.30 -17.87
C GLY A 57 12.39 2.70 -18.06
N ARG A 58 11.57 3.75 -18.20
CA ARG A 58 12.02 5.15 -18.24
C ARG A 58 12.02 5.84 -16.88
N GLY A 59 11.60 5.14 -15.81
CA GLY A 59 11.52 5.69 -14.46
C GLY A 59 10.38 6.70 -14.27
N GLU A 60 9.36 6.68 -15.12
CA GLU A 60 8.21 7.60 -15.02
C GLU A 60 7.18 7.12 -13.98
N VAL A 61 7.12 5.81 -13.76
CA VAL A 61 6.27 5.15 -12.76
C VAL A 61 7.03 4.03 -12.08
N GLY A 62 6.69 3.76 -10.83
CA GLY A 62 7.01 2.48 -10.20
C GLY A 62 6.08 1.40 -10.71
N GLU A 63 6.43 0.12 -10.56
CA GLU A 63 5.62 -0.98 -11.09
C GLU A 63 5.72 -2.25 -10.24
N SER A 64 4.58 -2.91 -10.05
CA SER A 64 4.48 -4.27 -9.53
C SER A 64 3.59 -5.10 -10.46
N ILE A 65 3.98 -6.34 -10.73
CA ILE A 65 3.25 -7.25 -11.63
C ILE A 65 2.96 -8.56 -10.91
N SER A 66 1.75 -9.10 -11.06
CA SER A 66 1.40 -10.46 -10.66
C SER A 66 0.79 -11.20 -11.85
N MET A 67 1.08 -12.49 -11.96
CA MET A 67 0.51 -13.38 -12.96
C MET A 67 0.02 -14.65 -12.28
N ARG A 68 -1.20 -15.06 -12.60
CA ARG A 68 -1.75 -16.36 -12.25
C ARG A 68 -2.09 -17.13 -13.50
N THR A 69 -1.60 -18.36 -13.57
CA THR A 69 -1.95 -19.33 -14.61
C THR A 69 -2.74 -20.48 -14.00
N SER A 70 -3.70 -21.03 -14.74
CA SER A 70 -4.50 -22.18 -14.33
C SER A 70 -4.96 -22.97 -15.55
N THR A 71 -5.25 -24.26 -15.37
CA THR A 71 -5.96 -25.06 -16.39
C THR A 71 -7.43 -24.70 -16.49
N SER A 72 -7.99 -23.99 -15.51
CA SER A 72 -9.34 -23.43 -15.58
C SER A 72 -9.38 -22.26 -16.57
N PRO A 73 -10.35 -22.23 -17.50
CA PRO A 73 -10.52 -21.10 -18.41
C PRO A 73 -10.94 -19.81 -17.71
N HIS A 74 -11.41 -19.87 -16.45
CA HIS A 74 -11.95 -18.74 -15.69
C HIS A 74 -11.04 -18.32 -14.53
N VAL A 75 -9.75 -18.20 -14.78
CA VAL A 75 -8.79 -17.78 -13.75
C VAL A 75 -8.94 -16.30 -13.41
N ASP A 76 -8.88 -16.00 -12.11
CA ASP A 76 -8.94 -14.64 -11.58
C ASP A 76 -8.09 -14.52 -10.31
N ILE A 77 -7.81 -13.28 -9.91
CA ILE A 77 -7.13 -12.93 -8.65
C ILE A 77 -7.90 -11.76 -8.01
N GLN A 78 -8.19 -11.90 -6.72
CA GLN A 78 -8.79 -10.83 -5.91
C GLN A 78 -7.77 -9.73 -5.59
N GLY A 79 -8.22 -8.51 -5.36
CA GLY A 79 -7.32 -7.37 -5.16
C GLY A 79 -6.43 -7.57 -3.92
N ALA A 80 -7.06 -7.87 -2.78
CA ALA A 80 -6.35 -8.13 -1.53
C ALA A 80 -5.36 -9.32 -1.63
N GLU A 81 -5.69 -10.32 -2.46
CA GLU A 81 -4.83 -11.47 -2.68
C GLU A 81 -3.55 -11.09 -3.45
N VAL A 82 -3.65 -10.27 -4.50
CA VAL A 82 -2.47 -9.77 -5.25
C VAL A 82 -1.54 -8.99 -4.32
N VAL A 83 -2.09 -8.08 -3.53
CA VAL A 83 -1.30 -7.23 -2.64
C VAL A 83 -0.63 -8.06 -1.55
N SER A 84 -1.34 -9.07 -1.03
CA SER A 84 -0.77 -10.01 -0.05
C SER A 84 0.39 -10.81 -0.64
N GLN A 85 0.32 -11.22 -1.91
CA GLN A 85 1.42 -11.90 -2.60
C GLN A 85 2.63 -10.98 -2.75
N TRP A 86 2.43 -9.74 -3.22
CA TRP A 86 3.51 -8.75 -3.31
C TRP A 86 4.14 -8.45 -1.96
N TYR A 87 3.34 -8.32 -0.90
CA TYR A 87 3.83 -8.11 0.45
C TYR A 87 4.61 -9.31 0.99
N ALA A 88 4.21 -10.54 0.67
CA ALA A 88 4.88 -11.76 1.10
C ALA A 88 6.33 -11.89 0.59
N ASP A 89 6.69 -11.14 -0.47
CA ASP A 89 8.08 -11.04 -0.93
C ASP A 89 9.02 -10.39 0.11
N MET A 90 8.48 -9.73 1.14
CA MET A 90 9.25 -9.23 2.29
C MET A 90 10.18 -10.28 2.90
N LYS A 91 9.76 -11.55 2.92
CA LYS A 91 10.59 -12.66 3.44
C LYS A 91 11.92 -12.83 2.69
N ASN A 92 12.00 -12.32 1.47
CA ASN A 92 13.18 -12.35 0.63
C ASN A 92 14.02 -11.08 0.74
N TYR A 93 13.58 -10.07 1.49
CA TYR A 93 14.24 -8.78 1.65
C TYR A 93 15.02 -8.71 2.97
N ASN A 94 16.30 -8.37 2.88
CA ASN A 94 17.15 -8.11 4.03
C ASN A 94 17.23 -6.59 4.25
N PHE A 95 16.64 -6.11 5.35
CA PHE A 95 16.57 -4.69 5.71
C PHE A 95 17.93 -4.08 6.10
N GLU A 96 18.90 -4.89 6.54
CA GLU A 96 20.24 -4.40 6.93
C GLU A 96 21.13 -4.15 5.71
N THR A 97 21.02 -5.02 4.70
CA THR A 97 21.83 -4.98 3.47
C THR A 97 21.12 -4.30 2.30
N GLU A 98 19.84 -3.97 2.48
CA GLU A 98 18.94 -3.36 1.49
C GLU A 98 18.79 -4.20 0.20
N LYS A 99 18.88 -5.53 0.31
CA LYS A 99 18.95 -6.46 -0.83
C LYS A 99 17.93 -7.59 -0.74
N GLY A 100 17.57 -8.13 -1.90
CA GLY A 100 16.70 -9.30 -2.03
C GLY A 100 15.78 -9.25 -3.25
N PRO A 101 15.29 -10.40 -3.76
CA PRO A 101 14.30 -10.43 -4.83
C PRO A 101 12.91 -10.08 -4.28
N ALA A 102 12.72 -8.80 -3.95
CA ALA A 102 11.52 -8.29 -3.28
C ALA A 102 10.99 -6.98 -3.88
N GLY A 103 11.21 -6.76 -5.18
CA GLY A 103 10.88 -5.51 -5.86
C GLY A 103 9.41 -5.09 -5.73
N ASN A 104 8.48 -6.05 -5.75
CA ASN A 104 7.05 -5.77 -5.56
C ASN A 104 6.78 -5.29 -4.12
N PHE A 105 7.35 -5.97 -3.12
CA PHE A 105 7.25 -5.58 -1.70
C PHE A 105 7.84 -4.19 -1.48
N THR A 106 9.08 -3.95 -1.92
CA THR A 106 9.77 -2.68 -1.67
C THR A 106 9.05 -1.51 -2.34
N GLN A 107 8.47 -1.70 -3.53
CA GLN A 107 7.65 -0.69 -4.18
C GLN A 107 6.35 -0.40 -3.41
N LEU A 108 5.68 -1.46 -2.93
CA LEU A 108 4.44 -1.37 -2.18
C LEU A 108 4.60 -0.53 -0.91
N VAL A 109 5.69 -0.75 -0.15
CA VAL A 109 5.95 -0.05 1.12
C VAL A 109 6.79 1.23 0.97
N TRP A 110 7.18 1.61 -0.26
CA TRP A 110 8.06 2.74 -0.50
C TRP A 110 7.51 4.04 0.11
N SER A 111 8.22 4.61 1.09
CA SER A 111 7.70 5.66 1.97
C SER A 111 7.40 6.99 1.26
N THR A 112 8.08 7.29 0.13
CA THR A 112 7.86 8.52 -0.66
C THR A 112 6.81 8.39 -1.77
N THR A 113 6.36 7.18 -2.11
CA THR A 113 5.26 6.97 -3.07
C THR A 113 3.95 7.55 -2.52
N ARG A 114 3.13 8.16 -3.38
CA ARG A 114 1.89 8.86 -2.97
C ARG A 114 0.64 8.37 -3.69
N GLU A 115 0.78 7.92 -4.93
CA GLU A 115 -0.32 7.50 -5.77
C GLU A 115 -0.10 6.10 -6.31
N VAL A 116 -1.19 5.37 -6.51
CA VAL A 116 -1.20 4.06 -7.17
C VAL A 116 -2.41 3.92 -8.08
N GLY A 117 -2.25 3.23 -9.21
CA GLY A 117 -3.35 2.77 -10.04
C GLY A 117 -3.13 1.33 -10.49
N PHE A 118 -4.21 0.65 -10.84
CA PHE A 118 -4.25 -0.79 -11.07
C PHE A 118 -4.86 -1.14 -12.42
N GLY A 119 -4.33 -2.20 -13.03
CA GLY A 119 -4.86 -2.83 -14.22
C GLY A 119 -4.98 -4.33 -14.04
N LYS A 120 -6.03 -4.93 -14.60
CA LYS A 120 -6.23 -6.38 -14.62
C LYS A 120 -6.73 -6.85 -15.98
N ALA A 121 -6.01 -7.83 -16.55
CA ALA A 121 -6.38 -8.48 -17.79
C ALA A 121 -6.52 -9.99 -17.60
N ARG A 122 -7.46 -10.60 -18.33
CA ARG A 122 -7.74 -12.04 -18.25
C ARG A 122 -7.84 -12.63 -19.66
N ALA A 123 -7.29 -13.82 -19.81
CA ALA A 123 -7.46 -14.70 -20.96
C ALA A 123 -7.72 -16.13 -20.43
N PRO A 124 -8.20 -17.08 -21.25
CA PRO A 124 -8.37 -18.46 -20.80
C PRO A 124 -7.10 -19.01 -20.15
N GLY A 125 -7.20 -19.37 -18.87
CA GLY A 125 -6.07 -19.90 -18.11
C GLY A 125 -4.99 -18.90 -17.68
N LYS A 126 -5.15 -17.60 -17.93
CA LYS A 126 -4.18 -16.56 -17.51
C LYS A 126 -4.87 -15.30 -16.95
N CYS A 127 -4.40 -14.79 -15.82
CA CYS A 127 -4.78 -13.49 -15.26
C CYS A 127 -3.51 -12.71 -14.94
N ILE A 128 -3.46 -11.44 -15.37
CA ILE A 128 -2.36 -10.52 -15.08
C ILE A 128 -2.90 -9.31 -14.33
N VAL A 129 -2.16 -8.90 -13.32
CA VAL A 129 -2.41 -7.66 -12.57
C VAL A 129 -1.15 -6.81 -12.59
N VAL A 130 -1.32 -5.53 -12.89
CA VAL A 130 -0.27 -4.52 -12.88
C VAL A 130 -0.68 -3.42 -11.91
N ALA A 131 0.25 -2.93 -11.10
CA ALA A 131 0.12 -1.69 -10.35
C ALA A 131 1.18 -0.70 -10.83
N HIS A 132 0.80 0.54 -11.10
CA HIS A 132 1.71 1.65 -11.36
C HIS A 132 1.70 2.63 -10.18
N TYR A 133 2.87 3.17 -9.84
CA TYR A 133 3.07 4.00 -8.66
C TYR A 133 3.70 5.35 -9.02
N ARG A 134 3.32 6.41 -8.30
CA ARG A 134 3.93 7.74 -8.43
C ARG A 134 4.15 8.43 -7.07
N PRO A 135 5.30 9.05 -6.82
CA PRO A 135 6.58 8.87 -7.52
C PRO A 135 7.02 7.40 -7.58
N PRO A 136 7.92 7.02 -8.51
CA PRO A 136 8.45 5.65 -8.57
C PRO A 136 9.24 5.29 -7.31
N GLY A 137 9.08 4.06 -6.85
CA GLY A 137 9.93 3.47 -5.82
C GLY A 137 11.11 2.70 -6.44
N ASN A 138 11.75 1.86 -5.63
CA ASN A 138 12.89 1.02 -6.04
C ASN A 138 14.05 1.81 -6.66
N VAL A 139 14.24 3.06 -6.22
CA VAL A 139 15.34 3.90 -6.66
C VAL A 139 16.62 3.40 -5.99
N ARG A 140 17.63 3.06 -6.79
CA ARG A 140 18.92 2.56 -6.28
C ARG A 140 19.55 3.59 -5.34
N GLY A 141 20.01 3.12 -4.18
CA GLY A 141 20.64 3.95 -3.15
C GLY A 141 19.68 4.63 -2.17
N HIS A 142 18.36 4.42 -2.32
CA HIS A 142 17.33 5.07 -1.50
C HIS A 142 16.46 4.06 -0.72
N TYR A 143 16.93 2.84 -0.50
CA TYR A 143 16.12 1.80 0.12
C TYR A 143 15.99 1.99 1.63
N ALA A 144 17.08 2.24 2.36
CA ALA A 144 17.03 2.44 3.82
C ALA A 144 16.08 3.57 4.27
N GLU A 145 15.98 4.64 3.49
CA GLU A 145 15.09 5.79 3.77
C GLU A 145 13.63 5.53 3.36
N ASN A 146 13.34 4.52 2.54
CA ASN A 146 12.00 4.27 2.00
C ASN A 146 11.37 2.93 2.40
N VAL A 147 12.17 1.94 2.83
CA VAL A 147 11.71 0.58 3.13
C VAL A 147 12.03 0.28 4.60
N HIS A 148 11.16 0.74 5.49
CA HIS A 148 11.34 0.54 6.93
C HIS A 148 10.94 -0.88 7.34
N PRO A 149 11.54 -1.47 8.39
CA PRO A 149 11.03 -2.72 8.96
C PRO A 149 9.63 -2.51 9.57
N PRO A 150 8.81 -3.58 9.69
CA PRO A 150 7.50 -3.46 10.31
C PRO A 150 7.61 -3.11 11.81
N ALA A 151 6.68 -2.31 12.33
CA ALA A 151 6.71 -1.76 13.70
C ALA A 151 6.77 -2.82 14.82
N GLY A 152 6.32 -4.05 14.55
CA GLY A 152 6.41 -5.20 15.46
C GLY A 152 7.71 -6.01 15.36
N GLY A 153 8.69 -5.55 14.58
CA GLY A 153 9.89 -6.30 14.22
C GLY A 153 9.67 -7.26 13.05
N VAL A 154 10.76 -7.61 12.35
CA VAL A 154 10.72 -8.60 11.27
C VAL A 154 10.45 -9.98 11.88
N PRO A 155 9.49 -10.79 11.37
CA PRO A 155 9.31 -12.16 11.82
C PRO A 155 10.63 -12.92 11.62
N SER A 156 11.33 -13.18 12.71
CA SER A 156 12.70 -13.71 12.69
C SER A 156 12.67 -15.19 12.30
N GLY A 157 13.13 -15.50 11.10
CA GLY A 157 13.48 -16.86 10.69
C GLY A 157 14.90 -17.18 11.15
N ALA A 158 15.00 -17.99 12.22
CA ALA A 158 16.17 -18.73 12.73
C ALA A 158 17.33 -17.92 13.39
N GLY A 159 17.52 -18.12 14.72
CA GLY A 159 18.81 -17.90 15.39
C GLY A 159 18.79 -17.59 16.91
N HIS A 160 18.96 -18.64 17.74
CA HIS A 160 19.65 -18.74 19.05
C HIS A 160 19.55 -17.65 20.16
N SER A 161 18.89 -18.05 21.26
CA SER A 161 19.14 -17.83 22.71
C SER A 161 19.62 -16.47 23.25
N SER A 162 18.83 -15.88 24.16
CA SER A 162 19.02 -15.89 25.64
C SER A 162 18.22 -14.74 26.27
N GLY A 163 17.59 -15.01 27.42
CA GLY A 163 16.48 -14.22 27.94
C GLY A 163 16.84 -12.98 28.75
N THR A 164 15.81 -12.27 29.23
CA THR A 164 15.82 -11.57 30.52
C THR A 164 14.41 -11.07 30.90
N HIS A 165 14.21 -10.94 32.21
CA HIS A 165 12.99 -10.66 32.96
C HIS A 165 12.22 -9.38 32.53
N SER A 166 10.91 -9.38 32.78
CA SER A 166 10.10 -8.15 32.88
C SER A 166 9.17 -8.19 34.09
N THR A 167 9.23 -7.12 34.87
CA THR A 167 8.40 -6.78 36.03
C THR A 167 7.19 -5.94 35.62
N ASP A 168 6.17 -5.98 36.49
CA ASP A 168 4.81 -5.43 36.41
C ASP A 168 4.58 -4.05 35.76
N SER A 169 3.47 -3.96 35.02
CA SER A 169 2.87 -2.73 34.47
C SER A 169 1.76 -2.20 35.37
N ALA A 170 1.88 -0.95 35.85
CA ALA A 170 0.77 -0.19 36.41
C ALA A 170 0.02 0.55 35.29
N LYS A 171 -1.30 0.35 35.19
CA LYS A 171 -2.18 1.04 34.24
C LYS A 171 -2.46 2.46 34.71
N HIS A 172 -2.13 3.46 33.89
CA HIS A 172 -2.64 4.83 34.00
C HIS A 172 -3.51 5.11 32.77
N THR A 173 -4.80 5.38 32.98
CA THR A 173 -5.78 5.63 31.91
C THR A 173 -5.83 7.12 31.58
N THR A 174 -5.45 7.49 30.37
CA THR A 174 -5.55 8.86 29.84
C THR A 174 -6.91 9.04 29.14
N GLU A 175 -7.71 10.02 29.57
CA GLU A 175 -8.95 10.41 28.88
C GLU A 175 -8.63 11.04 27.53
N THR A 176 -9.36 10.64 26.49
CA THR A 176 -9.16 11.09 25.11
C THR A 176 -10.49 11.57 24.53
N LYS A 177 -10.52 12.77 23.93
CA LYS A 177 -11.71 13.35 23.30
C LYS A 177 -11.57 13.31 21.77
N LYS A 178 -12.57 12.72 21.10
CA LYS A 178 -12.63 12.59 19.64
C LYS A 178 -13.60 13.61 19.04
N THR A 179 -13.16 14.38 18.06
CA THR A 179 -13.98 15.37 17.34
C THR A 179 -13.88 15.14 15.84
N VAL A 180 -15.02 15.06 15.14
CA VAL A 180 -15.03 14.93 13.67
C VAL A 180 -15.13 16.32 13.03
N VAL A 181 -14.14 16.67 12.21
CA VAL A 181 -14.06 17.92 11.45
C VAL A 181 -14.31 17.63 9.98
N THR A 182 -15.13 18.45 9.32
CA THR A 182 -15.47 18.32 7.91
C THR A 182 -14.93 19.54 7.15
N GLU A 183 -14.09 19.32 6.14
CA GLU A 183 -13.44 20.37 5.35
C GLU A 183 -13.72 20.19 3.87
N ASN A 184 -14.02 21.28 3.15
CA ASN A 184 -14.16 21.23 1.70
C ASN A 184 -12.80 21.51 1.05
N VAL A 185 -12.34 20.59 0.21
CA VAL A 185 -11.07 20.68 -0.52
C VAL A 185 -11.36 20.82 -2.00
N THR A 186 -10.53 21.62 -2.68
CA THR A 186 -10.56 21.77 -4.14
C THR A 186 -9.17 21.44 -4.68
N ASP A 187 -9.08 20.43 -5.54
CA ASP A 187 -7.83 20.08 -6.21
C ASP A 187 -7.46 21.13 -7.27
N PRO A 188 -6.17 21.20 -7.70
CA PRO A 188 -5.73 22.14 -8.73
C PRO A 188 -6.45 22.01 -10.08
N ASP A 189 -7.05 20.85 -10.35
CA ASP A 189 -7.87 20.61 -11.55
C ASP A 189 -9.32 21.12 -11.44
N GLY A 190 -9.69 21.69 -10.28
CA GLY A 190 -11.01 22.25 -10.01
C GLY A 190 -12.00 21.25 -9.39
N SER A 191 -11.61 19.99 -9.20
CA SER A 191 -12.44 18.97 -8.55
C SER A 191 -12.66 19.31 -7.07
N LYS A 192 -13.91 19.24 -6.60
CA LYS A 192 -14.28 19.55 -5.22
C LYS A 192 -14.73 18.31 -4.48
N TYR A 193 -14.24 18.12 -3.25
CA TYR A 193 -14.65 17.04 -2.38
C TYR A 193 -14.63 17.47 -0.92
N THR A 194 -15.39 16.76 -0.09
CA THR A 194 -15.45 17.01 1.35
C THR A 194 -14.64 15.96 2.08
N VAL A 195 -13.63 16.38 2.83
CA VAL A 195 -12.81 15.54 3.69
C VAL A 195 -13.38 15.55 5.09
N ARG A 196 -13.71 14.37 5.61
CA ARG A 196 -14.02 14.19 7.04
C ARG A 196 -12.78 13.66 7.74
N ARG A 197 -12.29 14.39 8.73
CA ARG A 197 -11.13 14.01 9.55
C ARG A 197 -11.56 13.89 11.01
N GLU A 198 -11.15 12.82 11.66
CA GLU A 198 -11.28 12.69 13.11
C GLU A 198 -10.03 13.28 13.76
N VAL A 199 -10.21 14.22 14.67
CA VAL A 199 -9.14 14.83 15.47
C VAL A 199 -9.24 14.27 16.87
N VAL A 200 -8.15 13.69 17.34
CA VAL A 200 -8.06 13.10 18.66
C VAL A 200 -7.26 14.06 19.53
N GLU A 201 -7.91 14.65 20.53
CA GLU A 201 -7.26 15.48 21.53
C GLU A 201 -6.95 14.61 22.75
N SER A 202 -5.67 14.53 23.10
CA SER A 202 -5.20 13.82 24.29
C SER A 202 -4.52 14.80 25.24
N VAL A 203 -4.86 14.71 26.53
CA VAL A 203 -4.25 15.52 27.58
C VAL A 203 -3.15 14.72 28.23
N GLY A 204 -1.91 15.21 28.10
CA GLY A 204 -0.75 14.59 28.70
C GLY A 204 -0.77 14.69 30.24
N PRO A 205 0.06 13.90 30.94
CA PRO A 205 0.19 13.98 32.41
C PRO A 205 0.63 15.36 32.93
N ASP A 206 1.21 16.19 32.07
CA ASP A 206 1.63 17.57 32.34
C ASP A 206 0.52 18.61 32.08
N GLY A 207 -0.70 18.16 31.76
CA GLY A 207 -1.85 19.02 31.43
C GLY A 207 -1.79 19.65 30.04
N ARG A 208 -0.80 19.31 29.21
CA ARG A 208 -0.75 19.82 27.83
C ARG A 208 -1.71 19.05 26.94
N VAL A 209 -2.51 19.79 26.19
CA VAL A 209 -3.37 19.24 25.14
C VAL A 209 -2.50 19.02 23.90
N SER A 210 -2.50 17.80 23.39
CA SER A 210 -1.90 17.46 22.09
C SER A 210 -2.97 16.95 21.15
N ASN A 211 -2.93 17.47 19.92
CA ASN A 211 -3.86 17.09 18.87
C ASN A 211 -3.11 16.14 17.94
N SER A 212 -3.47 14.86 17.96
CA SER A 212 -2.97 13.88 17.02
C SER A 212 -4.02 13.63 15.95
N MET A 213 -3.59 13.65 14.68
CA MET A 213 -4.38 13.05 13.62
C MET A 213 -4.16 11.53 13.75
N PRO A 214 -5.23 10.72 13.87
CA PRO A 214 -5.10 9.28 13.98
C PRO A 214 -4.62 8.77 12.63
N TRP A 215 -3.32 8.52 12.51
CA TRP A 215 -2.72 7.86 11.36
C TRP A 215 -3.00 6.35 11.33
N GLU A 216 -3.91 5.85 12.17
CA GLU A 216 -4.20 4.41 12.27
C GLU A 216 -5.52 3.93 11.67
N GLU A 217 -6.58 4.73 11.46
CA GLU A 217 -7.76 4.21 10.73
C GLU A 217 -8.44 5.31 9.93
N THR A 218 -8.32 5.27 8.60
CA THR A 218 -9.23 5.99 7.70
C THR A 218 -9.64 5.05 6.57
N LEU A 219 -10.73 4.33 6.81
CA LEU A 219 -11.61 3.88 5.75
C LEU A 219 -12.26 5.13 5.13
N TRP A 220 -11.94 5.40 3.87
CA TRP A 220 -12.48 6.53 3.12
C TRP A 220 -13.89 6.20 2.63
N PHE A 221 -14.91 6.56 3.38
CA PHE A 221 -16.27 6.62 2.82
C PHE A 221 -16.43 7.92 2.02
N CYS A 222 -16.19 7.85 0.72
CA CYS A 222 -16.61 8.89 -0.23
C CYS A 222 -18.13 8.80 -0.40
N VAL A 223 -18.88 9.72 0.22
CA VAL A 223 -20.27 9.98 -0.19
C VAL A 223 -20.22 11.01 -1.31
N ALA A 224 -20.34 10.55 -2.55
CA ALA A 224 -20.62 11.41 -3.69
C ALA A 224 -22.10 11.83 -3.64
N TYR A 225 -22.37 13.14 -3.64
CA TYR A 225 -23.67 13.65 -4.06
C TYR A 225 -23.58 14.07 -5.53
N THR A 226 -24.64 13.73 -6.27
CA THR A 226 -24.87 13.99 -7.71
C THR A 226 -24.74 15.44 -8.11
#